data_AF-A0A117KDI1-F1
#
_entry.id   AF-A0A117KDI1-F1
#
_cell.length_a   1.000
_cell.length_b   1.000
_cell.length_c   1.000
_cell.angle_alpha   90.00
_cell.angle_beta   90.00
_cell.angle_gamma   90.00
#
_symmetry.space_group_name_H-M   'P 1'
#
loop_
_entity.id
_entity.type
_entity.pdbx_description
1 polymer ?
#
loop_
_entity_poly.entity_id
_entity_poly.type
_entity_poly.pdbx_seq_one_letter_code
_entity_poly.pdbx_strand_id
1 'polypeptide(L)'
;MENTKKTENEKIVLVVLSAENELKMNDNSTIHTGYFLDELAVPAQALVAAGYTLELATPDGVVPTMDKNSNDVVYFNNDQTAYKKALDFVNTYPAFSKPKKLSEVANSDLNKYSALFVMGGRAPMTDLMQNTDFGKILR
;
A
#
# COMPACT_ATOMS: atom_id res chain seq x y z
N MET A 1 -25.33 -21.01 29.88
CA MET A 1 -25.03 -20.80 28.45
C MET A 1 -24.40 -19.43 28.33
N GLU A 2 -23.08 -19.37 28.38
CA GLU A 2 -22.33 -18.13 28.27
C GLU A 2 -22.25 -17.74 26.80
N ASN A 3 -22.91 -16.63 26.45
CA ASN A 3 -22.82 -16.03 25.13
C ASN A 3 -21.46 -15.37 24.99
N THR A 4 -20.46 -16.13 24.54
CA THR A 4 -19.19 -15.56 24.11
C THR A 4 -19.45 -14.79 22.82
N LYS A 5 -19.67 -13.47 22.94
CA LYS A 5 -19.51 -12.56 21.79
C LYS A 5 -18.10 -12.79 21.26
N LYS A 6 -17.99 -13.49 20.13
CA LYS A 6 -16.81 -13.40 19.27
C LYS A 6 -16.59 -11.90 19.07
N THR A 7 -15.50 -11.36 19.62
CA THR A 7 -15.00 -10.06 19.21
C THR A 7 -14.93 -10.11 17.68
N GLU A 8 -15.74 -9.31 17.00
CA GLU A 8 -15.57 -9.14 15.56
C GLU A 8 -14.14 -8.61 15.40
N ASN A 9 -13.25 -9.47 14.89
CA ASN A 9 -11.88 -9.04 14.58
C ASN A 9 -12.00 -7.82 13.67
N GLU A 10 -11.28 -6.76 14.03
CA GLU A 10 -11.19 -5.56 13.19
C GLU A 10 -10.85 -5.98 11.76
N LYS A 11 -11.62 -5.51 10.79
CA LYS A 11 -11.44 -5.89 9.39
C LYS A 11 -10.22 -5.16 8.82
N ILE A 12 -9.03 -5.70 9.06
CA ILE A 12 -7.78 -5.06 8.64
C ILE A 12 -7.40 -5.55 7.24
N VAL A 13 -7.09 -4.64 6.33
CA VAL A 13 -6.41 -4.94 5.06
C VAL A 13 -4.95 -4.51 5.17
N LEU A 14 -4.05 -5.44 4.86
CA LEU A 14 -2.63 -5.13 4.74
C LEU A 14 -2.37 -4.58 3.33
N VAL A 15 -1.96 -3.33 3.24
CA VAL A 15 -1.53 -2.68 2.01
C VAL A 15 -0.01 -2.82 1.90
N VAL A 16 0.49 -3.42 0.82
CA VAL A 16 1.93 -3.62 0.61
C VAL A 16 2.41 -2.74 -0.53
N LEU A 17 3.42 -1.91 -0.26
CA LEU A 17 4.07 -1.05 -1.23
C LEU A 17 5.55 -1.36 -1.34
N SER A 18 6.13 -1.02 -2.48
CA SER A 18 7.58 -0.89 -2.66
C SER A 18 8.12 0.29 -1.85
N ALA A 19 9.32 0.13 -1.32
CA ALA A 19 10.14 1.19 -0.75
C ALA A 19 10.92 1.98 -1.83
N GLU A 20 11.17 1.35 -2.98
CA GLU A 20 11.96 1.91 -4.07
C GLU A 20 11.22 3.01 -4.84
N ASN A 21 11.98 4.03 -5.25
CA ASN A 21 11.50 5.17 -6.05
C ASN A 21 12.36 5.43 -7.30
N GLU A 22 13.28 4.51 -7.60
CA GLU A 22 14.14 4.56 -8.78
C GLU A 22 14.35 3.15 -9.36
N LEU A 23 14.35 3.04 -10.69
CA LEU A 23 14.80 1.85 -11.40
C LEU A 23 16.06 2.17 -12.18
N LYS A 24 17.12 1.41 -11.93
CA LYS A 24 18.32 1.42 -12.76
C LYS A 24 18.11 0.55 -13.98
N MET A 25 18.34 1.12 -15.15
CA MET A 25 18.20 0.46 -16.44
C MET A 25 19.55 -0.09 -16.92
N ASN A 26 19.51 -1.02 -17.88
CA ASN A 26 20.71 -1.69 -18.41
C ASN A 26 21.68 -0.72 -19.14
N ASP A 27 21.20 0.44 -19.58
CA ASP A 27 22.00 1.50 -20.20
C ASP A 27 22.57 2.52 -19.18
N ASN A 28 22.52 2.19 -17.88
CA ASN A 28 22.86 3.05 -16.75
C ASN A 28 21.97 4.28 -16.56
N SER A 29 20.87 4.42 -17.31
CA SER A 29 19.86 5.44 -17.01
C SER A 29 19.06 5.07 -15.76
N THR A 30 18.49 6.09 -15.11
CA THR A 30 17.59 5.92 -13.97
C THR A 30 16.20 6.43 -14.33
N ILE A 31 15.19 5.60 -14.06
CA ILE A 31 13.78 5.99 -14.16
C ILE A 31 13.27 6.24 -12.74
N HIS A 32 12.83 7.46 -12.44
CA HIS A 32 12.09 7.74 -11.20
C HIS A 32 10.73 7.06 -11.25
N THR A 33 10.34 6.45 -10.13
CA THR A 33 9.09 5.72 -9.97
C THR A 33 8.51 5.93 -8.57
N GLY A 34 7.46 5.18 -8.27
CA GLY A 34 6.79 5.14 -6.98
C GLY A 34 5.48 4.38 -7.13
N TYR A 35 4.60 4.51 -6.13
CA TYR A 35 3.22 4.07 -6.30
C TYR A 35 2.46 5.04 -7.21
N PHE A 36 1.51 4.52 -7.99
CA PHE A 36 0.56 5.34 -8.73
C PHE A 36 -0.58 5.81 -7.82
N LEU A 37 -0.90 7.11 -7.85
CA LEU A 37 -1.84 7.75 -6.94
C LEU A 37 -3.25 7.15 -7.03
N ASP A 38 -3.79 6.99 -8.23
CA ASP A 38 -5.12 6.44 -8.47
C ASP A 38 -5.20 4.96 -8.08
N GLU A 39 -4.17 4.18 -8.46
CA GLU A 39 -4.06 2.78 -8.08
C GLU A 39 -4.09 2.58 -6.56
N LEU A 40 -3.49 3.50 -5.78
CA LEU A 40 -3.49 3.40 -4.32
C LEU A 40 -4.78 3.97 -3.73
N ALA A 41 -5.07 5.23 -4.04
CA ALA A 41 -6.08 6.01 -3.34
C ALA A 41 -7.50 5.50 -3.63
N VAL A 42 -7.81 5.12 -4.87
CA VAL A 42 -9.17 4.73 -5.24
C VAL A 42 -9.59 3.43 -4.53
N PRO A 43 -8.82 2.33 -4.57
CA PRO A 43 -9.17 1.12 -3.84
C PRO A 43 -9.07 1.31 -2.32
N ALA A 44 -8.06 2.03 -1.82
CA ALA A 44 -7.91 2.27 -0.39
C ALA A 44 -9.08 3.07 0.20
N GLN A 45 -9.56 4.11 -0.49
CA GLN A 45 -10.75 4.85 -0.08
C GLN A 45 -12.00 3.98 -0.09
N ALA A 46 -12.15 3.08 -1.09
CA ALA A 46 -13.28 2.16 -1.15
C ALA A 46 -13.26 1.16 0.01
N LEU A 47 -12.09 0.64 0.36
CA LEU A 47 -11.91 -0.25 1.52
C LEU A 47 -12.25 0.47 2.83
N VAL A 48 -11.75 1.68 3.04
CA VAL A 48 -12.08 2.48 4.23
C VAL A 48 -13.58 2.79 4.30
N ALA A 49 -14.20 3.15 3.16
CA ALA A 49 -15.65 3.38 3.09
C ALA A 49 -16.47 2.12 3.39
N ALA A 50 -15.93 0.94 3.08
CA ALA A 50 -16.53 -0.35 3.42
C ALA A 50 -16.27 -0.79 4.88
N GLY A 51 -15.59 0.04 5.69
CA GLY A 51 -15.33 -0.20 7.11
C GLY A 51 -14.07 -1.02 7.40
N TYR A 52 -13.14 -1.13 6.45
CA TYR A 52 -11.83 -1.74 6.68
C TYR A 52 -10.83 -0.73 7.23
N THR A 53 -10.02 -1.15 8.19
CA THR A 53 -8.82 -0.42 8.62
C THR A 53 -7.66 -0.83 7.72
N LEU A 54 -6.86 0.14 7.27
CA LEU A 54 -5.67 -0.15 6.48
C LEU A 54 -4.43 -0.10 7.36
N GLU A 55 -3.61 -1.14 7.27
CA GLU A 55 -2.21 -1.10 7.71
C GLU A 55 -1.32 -1.12 6.48
N LEU A 56 -0.22 -0.36 6.47
CA LEU A 56 0.74 -0.37 5.37
C LEU A 56 2.01 -1.10 5.80
N ALA A 57 2.58 -1.90 4.90
CA ALA A 57 3.94 -2.41 5.04
C ALA A 57 4.79 -2.18 3.78
N THR A 58 6.07 -1.89 4.00
CA THR A 58 7.12 -1.78 2.98
C THR A 58 8.36 -2.54 3.44
N PRO A 59 9.30 -2.88 2.53
CA PRO A 59 10.65 -3.26 2.93
C PRO A 59 11.22 -2.24 3.92
N ASP A 60 11.73 -2.73 5.04
CA ASP A 60 12.34 -1.95 6.13
C ASP A 60 11.49 -0.82 6.76
N GLY A 61 10.20 -0.72 6.42
CA GLY A 61 9.32 0.34 6.93
C GLY A 61 9.64 1.71 6.35
N VAL A 62 10.19 1.76 5.14
CA VAL A 62 10.42 3.00 4.39
C VAL A 62 9.10 3.61 3.96
N VAL A 63 8.92 4.92 4.15
CA VAL A 63 7.73 5.63 3.65
C VAL A 63 7.75 5.62 2.12
N PRO A 64 6.73 5.03 1.46
CA PRO A 64 6.73 4.90 0.01
C PRO A 64 6.53 6.26 -0.65
N THR A 65 7.13 6.45 -1.83
CA THR A 65 7.04 7.70 -2.60
C THR A 65 6.02 7.58 -3.72
N MET A 66 5.26 8.64 -3.97
CA MET A 66 4.34 8.72 -5.13
C MET A 66 5.15 8.92 -6.42
N ASP A 67 4.78 8.20 -7.48
CA ASP A 67 5.28 8.50 -8.82
C ASP A 67 4.72 9.84 -9.28
N LYS A 68 5.60 10.80 -9.59
CA LYS A 68 5.21 12.15 -10.02
C LYS A 68 4.31 12.14 -11.27
N ASN A 69 4.45 11.13 -12.13
CA ASN A 69 3.64 11.00 -13.33
C ASN A 69 2.19 10.64 -13.02
N SER A 70 1.90 10.07 -11.84
CA SER A 70 0.54 9.75 -11.40
C SER A 70 -0.18 10.93 -10.74
N ASN A 71 0.55 12.02 -10.47
CA ASN A 71 -0.01 13.23 -9.87
C ASN A 71 -0.69 14.12 -10.93
N ASP A 72 -1.66 13.56 -11.65
CA ASP A 72 -2.36 14.21 -12.76
C ASP A 72 -3.85 13.84 -12.71
N VAL A 73 -4.71 14.82 -12.99
CA VAL A 73 -6.17 14.67 -13.00
C VAL A 73 -6.66 13.73 -14.12
N VAL A 74 -5.84 13.50 -15.16
CA VAL A 74 -6.18 12.60 -16.27
C VAL A 74 -6.47 11.16 -15.79
N TYR A 75 -5.80 10.70 -14.74
CA TYR A 75 -6.04 9.38 -14.14
C TYR A 75 -7.33 9.29 -13.31
N PHE A 76 -8.00 10.43 -13.12
CA PHE A 76 -9.27 10.55 -12.41
C PHE A 76 -10.40 10.94 -13.37
N ASN A 77 -10.32 10.55 -14.65
CA ASN A 77 -11.28 10.94 -15.69
C ASN A 77 -11.47 12.46 -15.80
N ASN A 78 -10.41 13.25 -15.51
CA ASN A 78 -10.45 14.70 -15.40
C ASN A 78 -11.36 15.26 -14.28
N ASP A 79 -11.72 14.44 -13.29
CA ASP A 79 -12.45 14.88 -12.09
C ASP A 79 -11.48 15.48 -11.06
N GLN A 80 -11.48 16.81 -10.98
CA GLN A 80 -10.65 17.57 -10.05
C GLN A 80 -10.97 17.27 -8.58
N THR A 81 -12.23 16.97 -8.26
CA THR A 81 -12.66 16.66 -6.89
C THR A 81 -12.17 15.29 -6.47
N ALA A 82 -12.30 14.28 -7.34
CA ALA A 82 -11.79 12.94 -7.09
C ALA A 82 -10.26 12.94 -6.94
N TYR A 83 -9.54 13.63 -7.82
CA TYR A 83 -8.09 13.80 -7.75
C TYR A 83 -7.65 14.47 -6.43
N LYS A 84 -8.29 15.59 -6.05
CA LYS A 84 -7.93 16.28 -4.80
C LYS A 84 -8.22 15.41 -3.58
N LYS A 85 -9.34 14.69 -3.57
CA LYS A 85 -9.68 13.72 -2.52
C LYS A 85 -8.63 12.61 -2.43
N ALA A 86 -8.14 12.10 -3.55
CA ALA A 86 -7.08 11.10 -3.61
C ALA A 86 -5.78 11.61 -2.98
N LEU A 87 -5.32 12.80 -3.39
CA LEU A 87 -4.16 13.45 -2.80
C LEU A 87 -4.29 13.67 -1.29
N ASP A 88 -5.43 14.20 -0.84
CA ASP A 88 -5.64 14.47 0.58
C ASP A 88 -5.66 13.17 1.38
N PHE A 89 -6.28 12.11 0.83
CA PHE A 89 -6.30 10.80 1.46
C PHE A 89 -4.88 10.24 1.65
N VAL A 90 -4.05 10.22 0.60
CA VAL A 90 -2.70 9.64 0.73
C VAL A 90 -1.79 10.43 1.67
N ASN A 91 -2.02 11.74 1.80
CA ASN A 91 -1.24 12.61 2.68
C ASN A 91 -1.70 12.58 4.15
N THR A 92 -2.95 12.17 4.41
CA THR A 92 -3.55 12.28 5.76
C THR A 92 -3.87 10.94 6.40
N TYR A 93 -4.00 9.86 5.62
CA TYR A 93 -4.29 8.54 6.18
C TYR A 93 -3.10 8.03 7.01
N PRO A 94 -3.25 7.75 8.32
CA PRO A 94 -2.11 7.55 9.23
C PRO A 94 -1.11 6.47 8.81
N ALA A 95 -1.61 5.35 8.26
CA ALA A 95 -0.78 4.20 7.87
C ALA A 95 0.28 4.56 6.82
N PHE A 96 0.04 5.57 5.99
CA PHE A 96 0.94 5.95 4.91
C PHE A 96 2.15 6.77 5.37
N SER A 97 2.07 7.38 6.55
CA SER A 97 3.20 8.11 7.15
C SER A 97 4.13 7.25 8.01
N LYS A 98 3.66 6.05 8.40
CA LYS A 98 4.35 5.15 9.34
C LYS A 98 4.13 3.68 8.96
N PRO A 99 4.69 3.24 7.81
CA PRO A 99 4.54 1.87 7.38
C PRO A 99 5.28 0.92 8.32
N LYS A 100 4.74 -0.29 8.47
CA LYS A 100 5.40 -1.39 9.17
C LYS A 100 6.50 -1.98 8.29
N LYS A 101 7.45 -2.66 8.92
CA LYS A 101 8.40 -3.49 8.18
C LYS A 101 7.72 -4.77 7.75
N LEU A 102 8.00 -5.23 6.53
CA LEU A 102 7.54 -6.56 6.09
C LEU A 102 8.01 -7.68 7.04
N SER A 103 9.21 -7.56 7.60
CA SER A 103 9.73 -8.50 8.60
C SER A 103 8.91 -8.53 9.89
N GLU A 104 8.44 -7.39 10.38
CA GLU A 104 7.58 -7.31 11.57
C GLU A 104 6.22 -7.95 11.29
N VAL A 105 5.66 -7.69 10.10
CA VAL A 105 4.38 -8.27 9.69
C VAL A 105 4.50 -9.79 9.52
N ALA A 106 5.54 -10.28 8.83
CA ALA A 106 5.77 -11.70 8.61
C ALA A 106 5.99 -12.51 9.90
N ASN A 107 6.44 -11.86 10.98
CA ASN A 107 6.60 -12.46 12.30
C ASN A 107 5.38 -12.23 13.23
N SER A 108 4.33 -11.58 12.74
CA SER A 108 3.09 -11.33 13.49
C SER A 108 1.99 -12.34 13.15
N ASP A 109 0.85 -12.27 13.84
CA ASP A 109 -0.32 -13.05 13.47
C ASP A 109 -0.93 -12.53 12.16
N LEU A 110 -0.72 -13.28 11.07
CA LEU A 110 -1.24 -12.94 9.75
C LEU A 110 -2.77 -13.16 9.64
N ASN A 111 -3.37 -13.98 10.51
CA ASN A 111 -4.81 -14.27 10.48
C ASN A 111 -5.67 -13.09 10.89
N LYS A 112 -5.08 -12.03 11.45
CA LYS A 112 -5.79 -10.78 11.74
C LYS A 112 -6.12 -9.99 10.47
N TYR A 113 -5.44 -10.26 9.35
CA TYR A 113 -5.68 -9.58 8.08
C TYR A 113 -6.80 -10.28 7.31
N SER A 114 -7.78 -9.50 6.87
CA SER A 114 -8.89 -9.96 6.03
C SER A 114 -8.49 -10.08 4.56
N ALA A 115 -7.52 -9.27 4.12
CA ALA A 115 -7.01 -9.29 2.76
C ALA A 115 -5.61 -8.67 2.68
N LEU A 116 -4.94 -8.94 1.56
CA LEU A 116 -3.71 -8.29 1.13
C LEU A 116 -4.03 -7.43 -0.11
N PHE A 117 -3.63 -6.17 -0.07
CA PHE A 117 -3.70 -5.25 -1.21
C PHE A 117 -2.27 -4.88 -1.63
N VAL A 118 -1.80 -5.49 -2.72
CA VAL A 118 -0.43 -5.30 -3.22
C VAL A 118 -0.46 -4.24 -4.31
N MET A 119 0.27 -3.15 -4.11
CA MET A 119 0.36 -2.06 -5.06
C MET A 119 1.20 -2.42 -6.28
N GLY A 120 0.76 -1.91 -7.44
CA GLY A 120 1.44 -2.06 -8.72
C GLY A 120 2.58 -1.04 -8.93
N GLY A 121 2.73 -0.61 -10.18
CA GLY A 121 3.87 0.20 -10.62
C GLY A 121 5.12 -0.62 -10.97
N ARG A 122 6.20 0.07 -11.33
CA ARG A 122 7.47 -0.57 -11.71
C ARG A 122 8.34 -0.91 -10.50
N ALA A 123 8.17 -0.17 -9.42
CA ALA A 123 8.97 -0.30 -8.21
C ALA A 123 8.93 -1.70 -7.56
N PRO A 124 7.78 -2.41 -7.49
CA PRO A 124 7.76 -3.79 -6.95
C PRO A 124 8.71 -4.78 -7.63
N MET A 125 9.17 -4.49 -8.87
CA MET A 125 10.11 -5.35 -9.59
C MET A 125 11.53 -5.33 -9.00
N THR A 126 11.87 -4.34 -8.17
CA THR A 126 13.20 -4.21 -7.57
C THR A 126 13.27 -4.85 -6.20
N ASP A 127 12.36 -4.50 -5.29
CA ASP A 127 12.45 -4.89 -3.88
C ASP A 127 11.49 -6.02 -3.48
N LEU A 128 10.20 -5.91 -3.83
CA LEU A 128 9.16 -6.84 -3.39
C LEU A 128 9.31 -8.23 -4.04
N MET A 129 9.69 -8.29 -5.33
CA MET A 129 9.80 -9.55 -6.10
C MET A 129 10.73 -10.57 -5.42
N GLN A 130 11.79 -10.11 -4.75
CA GLN A 130 12.80 -10.97 -4.12
C GLN A 130 12.73 -10.96 -2.59
N ASN A 131 11.77 -10.23 -2.00
CA ASN A 131 11.67 -10.08 -0.56
C ASN A 131 11.14 -11.37 0.10
N THR A 132 11.97 -12.00 0.93
CA THR A 132 11.63 -13.26 1.58
C THR A 132 10.51 -13.12 2.61
N ASP A 133 10.39 -11.98 3.27
CA ASP A 133 9.33 -11.75 4.26
C ASP A 133 7.98 -11.50 3.57
N PHE A 134 7.98 -10.80 2.44
CA PHE A 134 6.80 -10.73 1.58
C PHE A 134 6.39 -12.12 1.09
N GLY A 135 7.36 -12.94 0.66
CA GLY A 135 7.11 -14.33 0.29
C GLY A 135 6.52 -15.20 1.42
N LYS A 136 6.81 -14.90 2.70
CA LYS A 136 6.16 -15.55 3.85
C LYS A 136 4.72 -15.08 4.04
N ILE A 137 4.46 -13.78 3.87
CA ILE A 137 3.11 -13.19 4.01
C ILE A 137 2.13 -13.78 2.98
N LEU A 138 2.61 -14.19 1.80
CA LEU A 138 1.79 -14.74 0.72
C LEU A 138 1.42 -16.24 0.85
N ARG A 139 1.91 -16.95 1.86
CA ARG A 139 1.69 -18.40 2.05
C ARG A 139 0.67 -18.70 3.14
#